data_AF-A0A931FRN4-F1
#
_entry.id   AF-A0A931FRN4-F1
#
_cell.length_a   1.000
_cell.length_b   1.000
_cell.length_c   1.000
_cell.angle_alpha   90.00
_cell.angle_beta   90.00
_cell.angle_gamma   90.00
#
_symmetry.space_group_name_H-M   'P 1'
#
loop_
_entity.id
_entity.type
_entity.pdbx_description
1 polymer ?
#
loop_
_entity_poly.entity_id
_entity_poly.type
_entity_poly.pdbx_seq_one_letter_code
_entity_poly.pdbx_strand_id
1 'polypeptide(L)'
;MTILKGRAITSCRACSGALSIPFCDLGAQPVANSYVAMEERDRPDPVFPLNVRVCERCKLAQLDHVVDAGAIFSDYAYLSSVSAGWLAHARAFSETMIQRLGLDAESFVVEVASNDGYLLRNFVAAGIPCLGIEPAANVAAIAVAAGIPTETRFFGREAAAAILRERNRAPDLIIANNVLAHVPDVEDFVAGLSLLAGDHGIVSIEAPHLVRLVENVQFDTIYHEHYAYWSLLAAERVLNRHGLAIVDVERLPTHGGSLRLFARRAESSLHPSPMLEAIRAEEAAAGLDSPSFYDGFEPRVRAVLDAFRTYLDESRAAGRKVAAYGAAAKGNTFLNAVGATADDIALVADANPLKQGRLLPGSRIPIVSPDALLAAQPDDIVILPWNIAPEIMRNLSAKGWKGRFVTAIPSLSIHENSP
;
A
#
# COMPACT_ATOMS: atom_id res chain seq x y z
N MET A 1 3.34 -23.64 10.43
CA MET A 1 2.54 -22.83 9.49
C MET A 1 1.44 -22.14 10.27
N THR A 2 1.40 -20.81 10.22
CA THR A 2 0.27 -20.05 10.77
C THR A 2 -0.96 -20.32 9.92
N ILE A 3 -2.06 -20.76 10.53
CA ILE A 3 -3.31 -21.00 9.80
C ILE A 3 -3.94 -19.64 9.49
N LEU A 4 -4.02 -19.28 8.21
CA LEU A 4 -4.74 -18.08 7.77
C LEU A 4 -6.23 -18.27 8.07
N LYS A 5 -6.80 -17.33 8.83
CA LYS A 5 -8.23 -17.29 9.14
C LYS A 5 -8.83 -16.01 8.61
N GLY A 6 -9.98 -16.14 7.96
CA GLY A 6 -10.77 -15.04 7.48
C GLY A 6 -12.03 -14.84 8.32
N ARG A 7 -12.51 -13.60 8.43
CA ARG A 7 -13.81 -13.28 9.05
C ARG A 7 -14.59 -12.31 8.17
N ALA A 8 -15.90 -12.52 8.08
CA ALA A 8 -16.81 -11.55 7.47
C ALA A 8 -16.95 -10.31 8.37
N ILE A 9 -17.13 -9.15 7.73
CA ILE A 9 -17.38 -7.85 8.32
C ILE A 9 -18.80 -7.44 7.96
N THR A 10 -19.67 -7.38 8.96
CA THR A 10 -21.10 -7.07 8.79
C THR A 10 -21.43 -5.60 8.97
N SER A 11 -20.49 -4.81 9.51
CA SER A 11 -20.62 -3.37 9.75
C SER A 11 -19.29 -2.66 9.56
N CYS A 12 -19.32 -1.39 9.16
CA CYS A 12 -18.14 -0.57 8.93
C CYS A 12 -17.18 -0.58 10.14
N ARG A 13 -15.91 -0.91 9.92
CA ARG A 13 -14.88 -1.04 10.96
C ARG A 13 -14.50 0.28 11.65
N ALA A 14 -14.88 1.43 11.08
CA ALA A 14 -14.55 2.75 11.62
C ALA A 14 -15.69 3.45 12.36
N CYS A 15 -16.93 2.99 12.15
CA CYS A 15 -18.08 3.65 12.75
C CYS A 15 -19.25 2.72 13.11
N SER A 16 -19.24 1.46 12.66
CA SER A 16 -20.36 0.52 12.78
C SER A 16 -21.60 0.84 11.91
N GLY A 17 -21.46 1.73 10.91
CA GLY A 17 -22.52 1.96 9.91
C GLY A 17 -22.67 0.80 8.91
N ALA A 18 -23.79 0.77 8.17
CA ALA A 18 -24.05 -0.26 7.16
C ALA A 18 -23.04 -0.22 5.99
N LEU A 19 -22.66 -1.40 5.51
CA LEU A 19 -21.83 -1.61 4.31
C LEU A 19 -22.73 -2.02 3.13
N SER A 20 -23.55 -1.08 2.64
CA SER A 20 -24.58 -1.36 1.63
C SER A 20 -24.17 -1.01 0.20
N ILE A 21 -23.22 -0.10 0.01
CA ILE A 21 -22.82 0.42 -1.30
C ILE A 21 -21.80 -0.55 -1.92
N PRO A 22 -22.08 -1.18 -3.07
CA PRO A 22 -21.11 -2.02 -3.77
C PRO A 22 -19.98 -1.18 -4.35
N PHE A 23 -18.79 -1.76 -4.49
CA PHE A 23 -17.69 -1.08 -5.15
C PHE A 23 -16.90 -1.97 -6.10
N CYS A 24 -16.33 -3.08 -5.62
CA CYS A 24 -15.57 -3.99 -6.47
C CYS A 24 -15.49 -5.38 -5.84
N ASP A 25 -16.03 -6.39 -6.54
CA ASP A 25 -15.86 -7.80 -6.20
C ASP A 25 -14.85 -8.46 -7.15
N LEU A 26 -13.72 -8.92 -6.60
CA LEU A 26 -12.67 -9.65 -7.33
C LEU A 26 -12.72 -11.16 -7.09
N GLY A 27 -13.80 -11.66 -6.49
CA GLY A 27 -14.03 -13.07 -6.21
C GLY A 27 -13.15 -13.62 -5.09
N ALA A 28 -12.88 -14.93 -5.15
CA ALA A 28 -12.00 -15.60 -4.20
C ALA A 28 -10.53 -15.47 -4.66
N GLN A 29 -9.68 -14.93 -3.79
CA GLN A 29 -8.29 -14.60 -4.11
C GLN A 29 -7.35 -15.17 -3.03
N PRO A 30 -6.14 -15.63 -3.38
CA PRO A 30 -5.13 -15.96 -2.37
C PRO A 30 -4.58 -14.69 -1.71
N VAL A 31 -3.93 -14.83 -0.55
CA VAL A 31 -3.28 -13.70 0.13
C VAL A 31 -2.07 -13.24 -0.67
N ALA A 32 -2.04 -11.96 -1.03
CA ALA A 32 -1.14 -11.42 -2.05
C ALA A 32 0.37 -11.55 -1.75
N ASN A 33 0.81 -11.51 -0.49
CA ASN A 33 2.23 -11.73 -0.13
C ASN A 33 2.55 -13.14 0.40
N SER A 34 1.64 -14.11 0.29
CA SER A 34 1.89 -15.50 0.71
C SER A 34 2.65 -16.29 -0.35
N TYR A 35 3.89 -15.88 -0.67
CA TYR A 35 4.74 -16.56 -1.66
C TYR A 35 5.01 -18.02 -1.28
N VAL A 36 4.97 -18.91 -2.27
CA VAL A 36 4.99 -20.35 -2.05
C VAL A 36 6.36 -20.95 -2.32
N ALA A 37 6.84 -21.80 -1.42
CA ALA A 37 8.10 -22.50 -1.59
C ALA A 37 8.03 -23.44 -2.81
N MET A 38 9.14 -23.65 -3.51
CA MET A 38 9.17 -24.47 -4.73
C MET A 38 8.73 -25.91 -4.47
N GLU A 39 9.03 -26.43 -3.29
CA GLU A 39 8.68 -27.77 -2.82
C GLU A 39 7.17 -27.92 -2.53
N GLU A 40 6.46 -26.80 -2.39
CA GLU A 40 5.02 -26.75 -2.08
C GLU A 40 4.16 -26.39 -3.30
N ARG A 41 4.72 -26.47 -4.52
CA ARG A 41 4.07 -26.09 -5.79
C ARG A 41 2.67 -26.67 -5.97
N ASP A 42 2.49 -27.93 -5.59
CA ASP A 42 1.24 -28.67 -5.79
C ASP A 42 0.22 -28.47 -4.66
N ARG A 43 0.62 -27.80 -3.56
CA ARG A 43 -0.31 -27.49 -2.48
C ARG A 43 -1.21 -26.34 -2.91
N PRO A 44 -2.54 -26.42 -2.78
CA PRO A 44 -3.43 -25.29 -3.07
C PRO A 44 -3.24 -24.16 -2.03
N ASP A 45 -3.40 -22.92 -2.48
CA ASP A 45 -3.43 -21.78 -1.57
C ASP A 45 -4.79 -21.67 -0.88
N PRO A 46 -4.82 -21.22 0.39
CA PRO A 46 -6.06 -20.73 0.98
C PRO A 46 -6.52 -19.49 0.21
N VAL A 47 -7.80 -19.47 -0.16
CA VAL A 47 -8.45 -18.35 -0.84
C VAL A 47 -9.52 -17.73 0.05
N PHE A 48 -9.66 -16.41 -0.05
CA PHE A 48 -10.65 -15.64 0.71
C PHE A 48 -11.40 -14.69 -0.23
N PRO A 49 -12.67 -14.38 0.04
CA PRO A 49 -13.38 -13.33 -0.69
C PRO A 49 -12.59 -12.02 -0.68
N LEU A 50 -12.50 -11.37 -1.83
CA LEU A 50 -11.88 -10.06 -2.00
C LEU A 50 -12.91 -9.11 -2.59
N ASN A 51 -13.76 -8.60 -1.71
CA ASN A 51 -14.86 -7.73 -2.07
C ASN A 51 -14.80 -6.44 -1.25
N VAL A 52 -14.92 -5.30 -1.94
CA VAL A 52 -14.92 -3.98 -1.33
C VAL A 52 -16.34 -3.43 -1.28
N ARG A 53 -16.73 -2.93 -0.11
CA ARG A 53 -18.01 -2.29 0.17
C ARG A 53 -17.76 -0.90 0.76
N VAL A 54 -18.67 0.03 0.49
CA VAL A 54 -18.58 1.40 1.03
C VAL A 54 -19.62 1.62 2.12
N CYS A 55 -19.18 2.24 3.22
CA CYS A 55 -20.07 2.59 4.31
C CYS A 55 -20.99 3.76 3.93
N GLU A 56 -22.30 3.63 4.17
CA GLU A 56 -23.26 4.70 3.85
C GLU A 56 -22.99 6.00 4.60
N ARG A 57 -22.50 5.90 5.84
CA ARG A 57 -22.36 7.03 6.76
C ARG A 57 -21.01 7.72 6.66
N CYS A 58 -19.92 6.96 6.78
CA CYS A 58 -18.57 7.55 6.76
C CYS A 58 -17.91 7.52 5.39
N LYS A 59 -18.49 6.82 4.41
CA LYS A 59 -17.95 6.62 3.05
C LYS A 59 -16.58 5.95 3.02
N LEU A 60 -16.16 5.31 4.12
CA LEU A 60 -14.99 4.44 4.10
C LEU A 60 -15.26 3.22 3.23
N ALA A 61 -14.55 3.12 2.10
CA ALA A 61 -14.43 1.91 1.31
C ALA A 61 -13.53 0.91 2.03
N GLN A 62 -13.98 -0.33 2.18
CA GLN A 62 -13.27 -1.36 2.95
C GLN A 62 -13.65 -2.76 2.51
N LEU A 63 -12.78 -3.72 2.81
CA LEU A 63 -13.09 -5.13 2.62
C LEU A 63 -14.23 -5.55 3.54
N ASP A 64 -15.17 -6.34 3.00
CA ASP A 64 -16.22 -7.00 3.77
C ASP A 64 -15.80 -8.37 4.32
N HIS A 65 -14.59 -8.80 4.01
CA HIS A 65 -13.94 -9.98 4.54
C HIS A 65 -12.48 -9.66 4.86
N VAL A 66 -12.04 -9.97 6.08
CA VAL A 66 -10.68 -9.64 6.53
C VAL A 66 -9.93 -10.89 6.94
N VAL A 67 -8.68 -10.98 6.51
CA VAL A 67 -7.75 -12.04 6.93
C VAL A 67 -7.00 -11.57 8.17
N ASP A 68 -6.71 -12.49 9.10
CA ASP A 68 -6.03 -12.18 10.35
C ASP A 68 -4.67 -11.49 10.14
N ALA A 69 -4.51 -10.31 10.74
CA ALA A 69 -3.32 -9.49 10.60
C ALA A 69 -2.08 -10.10 11.26
N GLY A 70 -2.24 -10.84 12.36
CA GLY A 70 -1.13 -11.54 13.00
C GLY A 70 -0.51 -12.59 12.08
N ALA A 71 -1.33 -13.25 11.27
CA ALA A 71 -0.87 -14.19 10.27
C ALA A 71 -0.21 -13.53 9.05
N ILE A 72 -0.55 -12.29 8.72
CA ILE A 72 -0.01 -11.55 7.56
C ILE A 72 1.30 -10.83 7.91
N PHE A 73 1.35 -10.13 9.06
CA PHE A 73 2.42 -9.18 9.38
C PHE A 73 3.48 -9.71 10.35
N SER A 74 3.46 -11.01 10.69
CA SER A 74 4.48 -11.61 11.59
C SER A 74 5.78 -11.99 10.89
N ASP A 75 5.73 -12.38 9.62
CA ASP A 75 6.89 -12.64 8.75
C ASP A 75 6.71 -11.89 7.43
N TYR A 76 7.08 -10.60 7.46
CA TYR A 76 6.77 -9.68 6.36
C TYR A 76 7.91 -9.66 5.33
N ALA A 77 7.57 -9.87 4.06
CA ALA A 77 8.55 -9.97 2.97
C ALA A 77 8.83 -8.64 2.24
N TYR A 78 8.18 -7.55 2.65
CA TYR A 78 8.33 -6.25 2.00
C TYR A 78 9.30 -5.35 2.79
N LEU A 79 10.36 -4.93 2.10
CA LEU A 79 11.38 -4.01 2.60
C LEU A 79 11.27 -2.71 1.81
N SER A 80 11.01 -1.60 2.50
CA SER A 80 10.87 -0.27 1.92
C SER A 80 12.18 0.21 1.30
N SER A 81 13.33 -0.17 1.86
CA SER A 81 14.64 0.33 1.45
C SER A 81 15.12 -0.19 0.08
N VAL A 82 14.43 -1.16 -0.53
CA VAL A 82 14.84 -1.73 -1.84
C VAL A 82 14.50 -0.82 -3.02
N SER A 83 13.62 0.16 -2.83
CA SER A 83 13.26 1.14 -3.86
C SER A 83 14.04 2.45 -3.66
N ALA A 84 14.89 2.79 -4.63
CA ALA A 84 15.63 4.05 -4.61
C ALA A 84 14.69 5.26 -4.64
N GLY A 85 13.61 5.19 -5.43
CA GLY A 85 12.58 6.23 -5.47
C GLY A 85 11.88 6.42 -4.12
N TRP A 86 11.62 5.32 -3.40
CA TRP A 86 11.01 5.39 -2.06
C TRP A 86 11.95 5.98 -1.01
N LEU A 87 13.24 5.64 -1.06
CA LEU A 87 14.25 6.28 -0.21
C LEU A 87 14.37 7.78 -0.45
N ALA A 88 14.33 8.20 -1.73
CA ALA A 88 14.35 9.62 -2.09
C ALA A 88 13.10 10.36 -1.57
N HIS A 89 11.93 9.75 -1.67
CA HIS A 89 10.68 10.27 -1.10
C HIS A 89 10.76 10.42 0.42
N ALA A 90 11.26 9.41 1.12
CA ALA A 90 11.43 9.43 2.58
C ALA A 90 12.38 10.54 3.06
N ARG A 91 13.50 10.70 2.33
CA ARG A 91 14.48 11.76 2.59
C ARG A 91 13.86 13.15 2.40
N ALA A 92 13.19 13.39 1.27
CA ALA A 92 12.55 14.66 0.97
C ALA A 92 11.46 15.02 1.98
N PHE A 93 10.65 14.04 2.40
CA PHE A 93 9.69 14.22 3.48
C PHE A 93 10.37 14.60 4.80
N SER A 94 11.41 13.87 5.20
CA SER A 94 12.10 14.14 6.47
C SER A 94 12.72 15.54 6.48
N GLU A 95 13.42 15.94 5.41
CA GLU A 95 13.99 17.28 5.26
C GLU A 95 12.90 18.38 5.36
N THR A 96 11.77 18.16 4.68
CA THR A 96 10.63 19.09 4.70
C THR A 96 10.05 19.22 6.11
N MET A 97 9.84 18.11 6.82
CA MET A 97 9.24 18.14 8.16
C MET A 97 10.17 18.73 9.21
N ILE A 98 11.49 18.45 9.11
CA ILE A 98 12.51 19.07 9.96
C ILE A 98 12.45 20.59 9.83
N GLN A 99 12.44 21.11 8.60
CA GLN A 99 12.36 22.54 8.37
C GLN A 99 11.01 23.14 8.78
N ARG A 100 9.90 22.48 8.39
CA ARG A 100 8.54 22.99 8.59
C ARG A 100 8.15 23.09 10.07
N LEU A 101 8.59 22.13 10.89
CA LEU A 101 8.27 22.09 12.31
C LEU A 101 9.42 22.59 13.19
N GLY A 102 10.57 22.94 12.60
CA GLY A 102 11.76 23.36 13.36
C GLY A 102 12.31 22.24 14.25
N LEU A 103 12.29 21.00 13.77
CA LEU A 103 12.70 19.84 14.56
C LEU A 103 14.22 19.85 14.79
N ASP A 104 14.62 19.56 16.02
CA ASP A 104 16.00 19.56 16.47
C ASP A 104 16.27 18.44 17.50
N ALA A 105 17.41 18.51 18.18
CA ALA A 105 17.80 17.51 19.18
C ALA A 105 16.88 17.44 20.42
N GLU A 106 16.08 18.49 20.66
CA GLU A 106 15.09 18.52 21.74
C GLU A 106 13.71 18.05 21.28
N SER A 107 13.54 17.75 19.99
CA SER A 107 12.30 17.21 19.41
C SER A 107 12.21 15.70 19.57
N PHE A 108 11.02 15.12 19.35
CA PHE A 108 10.81 13.68 19.33
C PHE A 108 9.86 13.26 18.21
N VAL A 109 10.30 12.28 17.40
CA VAL A 109 9.56 11.77 16.24
C VAL A 109 9.18 10.30 16.44
N VAL A 110 7.93 9.93 16.13
CA VAL A 110 7.49 8.53 16.12
C VAL A 110 7.02 8.15 14.73
N GLU A 111 7.50 7.03 14.20
CA GLU A 111 6.97 6.42 12.98
C GLU A 111 6.23 5.12 13.33
N VAL A 112 4.97 5.02 12.92
CA VAL A 112 4.12 3.85 13.09
C VAL A 112 4.19 2.99 11.83
N ALA A 113 4.43 1.68 12.01
CA ALA A 113 4.82 0.72 10.97
C ALA A 113 6.07 1.19 10.20
N SER A 114 7.14 1.43 10.95
CA SER A 114 8.39 2.02 10.44
C SER A 114 9.21 1.13 9.50
N ASN A 115 8.80 -0.13 9.32
CA ASN A 115 9.46 -1.10 8.47
C ASN A 115 10.97 -1.22 8.83
N ASP A 116 11.84 -1.33 7.83
CA ASP A 116 13.29 -1.48 7.97
C ASP A 116 14.02 -0.17 8.38
N GLY A 117 13.27 0.85 8.85
CA GLY A 117 13.79 2.12 9.31
C GLY A 117 14.21 3.08 8.17
N TYR A 118 13.82 2.78 6.93
CA TYR A 118 14.18 3.57 5.74
C TYR A 118 13.97 5.08 5.88
N LEU A 119 12.93 5.49 6.63
CA LEU A 119 12.58 6.89 6.85
C LEU A 119 13.25 7.45 8.11
N LEU A 120 13.11 6.78 9.26
CA LEU A 120 13.67 7.25 10.53
C LEU A 120 15.20 7.45 10.51
N ARG A 121 15.93 6.73 9.64
CA ARG A 121 17.37 6.97 9.46
C ARG A 121 17.73 8.43 9.15
N ASN A 122 16.83 9.17 8.51
CA ASN A 122 17.06 10.58 8.18
C ASN A 122 16.98 11.47 9.42
N PHE A 123 16.08 11.17 10.36
CA PHE A 123 16.00 11.85 11.66
C PHE A 123 17.18 11.52 12.56
N VAL A 124 17.60 10.25 12.60
CA VAL A 124 18.82 9.82 13.30
C VAL A 124 20.04 10.57 12.76
N ALA A 125 20.19 10.65 11.43
CA ALA A 125 21.29 11.38 10.79
C ALA A 125 21.28 12.90 11.09
N ALA A 126 20.10 13.47 11.34
CA ALA A 126 19.93 14.86 11.76
C ALA A 126 20.11 15.08 13.27
N GLY A 127 20.39 14.03 14.06
CA GLY A 127 20.52 14.11 15.51
C GLY A 127 19.19 14.31 16.25
N ILE A 128 18.07 13.98 15.62
CA ILE A 128 16.72 14.14 16.19
C ILE A 128 16.30 12.82 16.84
N PRO A 129 15.96 12.80 18.14
CA PRO A 129 15.42 11.62 18.80
C PRO A 129 14.19 11.06 18.09
N CYS A 130 14.18 9.76 17.81
CA CYS A 130 13.04 9.10 17.18
C CYS A 130 12.80 7.66 17.66
N LEU A 131 11.60 7.15 17.40
CA LEU A 131 11.20 5.77 17.69
C LEU A 131 10.34 5.20 16.57
N GLY A 132 10.72 4.03 16.07
CA GLY A 132 9.91 3.21 15.16
C GLY A 132 9.04 2.21 15.91
N ILE A 133 7.83 1.97 15.44
CA ILE A 133 6.93 0.91 15.90
C ILE A 133 6.70 -0.04 14.73
N GLU A 134 7.16 -1.29 14.81
CA GLU A 134 7.09 -2.25 13.70
C GLU A 134 6.67 -3.64 14.18
N PRO A 135 5.49 -4.16 13.83
CA PRO A 135 5.06 -5.48 14.31
C PRO A 135 5.89 -6.66 13.76
N ALA A 136 6.50 -6.55 12.58
CA ALA A 136 7.26 -7.62 11.96
C ALA A 136 8.68 -7.69 12.55
N ALA A 137 8.92 -8.69 13.42
CA ALA A 137 10.17 -8.83 14.15
C ALA A 137 11.41 -8.96 13.24
N ASN A 138 11.26 -9.68 12.12
CA ASN A 138 12.31 -9.85 11.12
C ASN A 138 12.72 -8.52 10.47
N VAL A 139 11.75 -7.63 10.22
CA VAL A 139 11.99 -6.30 9.62
C VAL A 139 12.50 -5.31 10.67
N ALA A 140 11.91 -5.30 11.87
CA ALA A 140 12.37 -4.45 12.98
C ALA A 140 13.84 -4.71 13.34
N ALA A 141 14.29 -5.97 13.28
CA ALA A 141 15.68 -6.33 13.52
C ALA A 141 16.66 -5.67 12.52
N ILE A 142 16.23 -5.46 11.25
CA ILE A 142 17.03 -4.75 10.24
C ILE A 142 17.22 -3.28 10.64
N ALA A 143 16.15 -2.62 11.07
CA ALA A 143 16.19 -1.24 11.53
C ALA A 143 17.13 -1.07 12.74
N VAL A 144 16.98 -1.95 13.75
CA VAL A 144 17.82 -1.94 14.95
C VAL A 144 19.29 -2.18 14.61
N ALA A 145 19.59 -3.14 13.73
CA ALA A 145 20.96 -3.40 13.27
C ALA A 145 21.57 -2.21 12.51
N ALA A 146 20.74 -1.37 11.88
CA ALA A 146 21.15 -0.13 11.23
C ALA A 146 21.28 1.07 12.20
N GLY A 147 21.12 0.86 13.51
CA GLY A 147 21.22 1.91 14.54
C GLY A 147 19.96 2.77 14.68
N ILE A 148 18.81 2.28 14.21
CA ILE A 148 17.54 3.00 14.21
C ILE A 148 16.69 2.45 15.37
N PRO A 149 16.32 3.27 16.37
CA PRO A 149 15.51 2.80 17.49
C PRO A 149 14.14 2.30 17.01
N THR A 150 13.81 1.03 17.25
CA THR A 150 12.56 0.42 16.81
C THR A 150 12.07 -0.61 17.82
N GLU A 151 10.78 -0.60 18.15
CA GLU A 151 10.11 -1.55 19.04
C GLU A 151 9.21 -2.50 18.26
N THR A 152 9.32 -3.80 18.54
CA THR A 152 8.49 -4.83 17.88
C THR A 152 7.12 -4.93 18.53
N ARG A 153 6.13 -4.20 18.00
CA ARG A 153 4.74 -4.20 18.51
C ARG A 153 3.75 -3.68 17.48
N PHE A 154 2.50 -4.12 17.59
CA PHE A 154 1.38 -3.46 16.89
C PHE A 154 1.06 -2.11 17.54
N PHE A 155 0.66 -1.14 16.73
CA PHE A 155 0.25 0.18 17.22
C PHE A 155 -1.25 0.25 17.51
N GLY A 156 -1.59 1.00 18.55
CA GLY A 156 -2.93 1.11 19.11
C GLY A 156 -2.93 1.99 20.36
N ARG A 157 -4.07 2.08 21.05
CA ARG A 157 -4.18 2.88 22.29
C ARG A 157 -3.19 2.44 23.37
N GLU A 158 -3.01 1.12 23.52
CA GLU A 158 -2.10 0.57 24.51
C GLU A 158 -0.64 0.94 24.21
N ALA A 159 -0.21 0.78 22.95
CA ALA A 159 1.14 1.15 22.52
C ALA A 159 1.39 2.66 22.70
N ALA A 160 0.43 3.50 22.30
CA ALA A 160 0.51 4.94 22.50
C ALA A 160 0.66 5.31 23.99
N ALA A 161 -0.13 4.72 24.88
CA ALA A 161 -0.04 4.95 26.32
C ALA A 161 1.29 4.45 26.93
N ALA A 162 1.83 3.33 26.43
CA ALA A 162 3.14 2.84 26.83
C ALA A 162 4.25 3.83 26.43
N ILE A 163 4.27 4.28 25.16
CA ILE A 163 5.25 5.25 24.66
C ILE A 163 5.22 6.55 25.48
N LEU A 164 4.04 7.10 25.74
CA LEU A 164 3.91 8.32 26.54
C LEU A 164 4.47 8.15 27.96
N ARG A 165 4.23 7.00 28.60
CA ARG A 165 4.76 6.71 29.95
C ARG A 165 6.28 6.52 29.94
N GLU A 166 6.80 5.77 28.97
CA GLU A 166 8.21 5.40 28.89
C GLU A 166 9.09 6.58 28.46
N ARG A 167 8.59 7.43 27.55
CA ARG A 167 9.32 8.61 27.06
C ARG A 167 9.05 9.86 27.88
N ASN A 168 8.00 9.86 28.71
CA ASN A 168 7.57 10.99 29.53
C ASN A 168 7.38 12.31 28.73
N ARG A 169 7.00 12.18 27.45
CA ARG A 169 6.65 13.29 26.55
C ARG A 169 5.84 12.79 25.36
N ALA A 170 5.06 13.66 24.75
CA ALA A 170 4.46 13.41 23.44
C ALA A 170 5.48 13.70 22.32
N PRO A 171 5.42 12.98 21.19
CA PRO A 171 6.17 13.35 19.98
C PRO A 171 5.62 14.61 19.33
N ASP A 172 6.53 15.40 18.76
CA ASP A 172 6.25 16.59 17.98
C ASP A 172 5.72 16.22 16.58
N LEU A 173 6.13 15.06 16.07
CA LEU A 173 5.69 14.49 14.80
C LEU A 173 5.43 12.99 14.92
N ILE A 174 4.24 12.56 14.50
CA ILE A 174 3.85 11.16 14.34
C ILE A 174 3.67 10.90 12.85
N ILE A 175 4.29 9.84 12.34
CA ILE A 175 4.32 9.50 10.92
C ILE A 175 3.63 8.15 10.74
N ALA A 176 2.68 8.07 9.83
CA ALA A 176 1.96 6.86 9.47
C ALA A 176 1.88 6.76 7.94
N ASN A 177 2.99 6.33 7.30
CA ASN A 177 3.07 6.23 5.85
C ASN A 177 2.57 4.86 5.37
N ASN A 178 1.55 4.85 4.50
CA ASN A 178 0.94 3.67 3.88
C ASN A 178 0.42 2.60 4.84
N VAL A 179 0.36 2.87 6.14
CA VAL A 179 -0.13 1.91 7.13
C VAL A 179 -1.64 1.96 7.32
N LEU A 180 -2.28 3.12 7.12
CA LEU A 180 -3.70 3.29 7.48
C LEU A 180 -4.63 2.30 6.74
N ALA A 181 -4.30 1.93 5.50
CA ALA A 181 -5.01 0.89 4.73
C ALA A 181 -4.85 -0.52 5.34
N HIS A 182 -3.75 -0.77 6.05
CA HIS A 182 -3.33 -2.05 6.61
C HIS A 182 -3.83 -2.33 8.03
N VAL A 183 -4.64 -1.44 8.59
CA VAL A 183 -5.13 -1.56 9.97
C VAL A 183 -6.50 -2.24 10.02
N PRO A 184 -6.63 -3.43 10.66
CA PRO A 184 -7.91 -4.09 10.85
C PRO A 184 -8.83 -3.37 11.84
N ASP A 185 -8.28 -2.90 12.97
CA ASP A 185 -8.98 -2.11 13.99
C ASP A 185 -8.60 -0.63 13.87
N VAL A 186 -9.27 0.04 12.93
CA VAL A 186 -8.98 1.44 12.61
C VAL A 186 -9.42 2.39 13.74
N GLU A 187 -10.42 2.02 14.54
CA GLU A 187 -10.84 2.83 15.69
C GLU A 187 -9.77 2.82 16.79
N ASP A 188 -9.17 1.67 17.11
CA ASP A 188 -8.07 1.59 18.07
C ASP A 188 -6.82 2.33 17.59
N PHE A 189 -6.47 2.18 16.31
CA PHE A 189 -5.32 2.83 15.71
C PHE A 189 -5.44 4.35 15.70
N VAL A 190 -6.56 4.89 15.20
CA VAL A 190 -6.77 6.35 15.14
C VAL A 190 -6.91 6.94 16.55
N ALA A 191 -7.53 6.21 17.49
CA ALA A 191 -7.54 6.62 18.90
C ALA A 191 -6.12 6.64 19.50
N GLY A 192 -5.27 5.68 19.13
CA GLY A 192 -3.85 5.65 19.51
C GLY A 192 -3.08 6.84 18.95
N LEU A 193 -3.28 7.20 17.68
CA LEU A 193 -2.67 8.39 17.07
C LEU A 193 -3.10 9.67 17.81
N SER A 194 -4.40 9.81 18.09
CA SER A 194 -4.94 10.95 18.83
C SER A 194 -4.33 11.04 20.23
N LEU A 195 -4.29 9.91 20.96
CA LEU A 195 -3.67 9.84 22.28
C LEU A 195 -2.20 10.26 22.24
N LEU A 196 -1.43 9.67 21.32
CA LEU A 196 0.00 9.91 21.21
C LEU A 196 0.32 11.35 20.81
N ALA A 197 -0.50 11.99 19.97
CA ALA A 197 -0.28 13.37 19.52
C ALA A 197 -0.25 14.38 20.67
N GLY A 198 -0.91 14.08 21.81
CA GLY A 198 -1.09 15.06 22.88
C GLY A 198 -1.72 16.35 22.35
N ASP A 199 -1.43 17.49 22.99
CA ASP A 199 -2.05 18.78 22.63
C ASP A 199 -1.38 19.47 21.43
N HIS A 200 -0.12 19.11 21.10
CA HIS A 200 0.69 19.87 20.15
C HIS A 200 1.26 19.05 18.98
N GLY A 201 1.26 17.71 19.08
CA GLY A 201 1.85 16.86 18.07
C GLY A 201 1.11 16.89 16.74
N ILE A 202 1.87 16.86 15.64
CA ILE A 202 1.33 16.72 14.29
C ILE A 202 1.30 15.25 13.91
N VAL A 203 0.17 14.78 13.41
CA VAL A 203 0.01 13.46 12.81
C VAL A 203 0.06 13.60 11.30
N SER A 204 1.10 13.04 10.68
CA SER A 204 1.22 12.92 9.22
C SER A 204 0.82 11.52 8.79
N ILE A 205 -0.15 11.42 7.88
CA ILE A 205 -0.64 10.14 7.34
C ILE A 205 -0.53 10.19 5.82
N GLU A 206 0.24 9.28 5.23
CA GLU A 206 0.26 9.08 3.77
C GLU A 206 -0.59 7.85 3.42
N ALA A 207 -1.54 8.01 2.49
CA ALA A 207 -2.35 6.90 1.99
C ALA A 207 -2.74 7.10 0.52
N PRO A 208 -2.85 6.00 -0.27
CA PRO A 208 -3.41 6.05 -1.62
C PRO A 208 -4.79 6.70 -1.66
N HIS A 209 -5.01 7.55 -2.66
CA HIS A 209 -6.24 8.34 -2.78
C HIS A 209 -7.31 7.57 -3.56
N LEU A 210 -8.47 7.34 -2.93
CA LEU A 210 -9.57 6.59 -3.52
C LEU A 210 -10.06 7.18 -4.86
N VAL A 211 -10.05 8.51 -5.02
CA VAL A 211 -10.42 9.14 -6.29
C VAL A 211 -9.46 8.72 -7.40
N ARG A 212 -8.16 8.69 -7.13
CA ARG A 212 -7.14 8.25 -8.10
C ARG A 212 -7.24 6.76 -8.41
N LEU A 213 -7.58 5.94 -7.41
CA LEU A 213 -7.86 4.51 -7.61
C LEU A 213 -8.99 4.33 -8.62
N VAL A 214 -10.11 5.06 -8.46
CA VAL A 214 -11.26 5.00 -9.36
C VAL A 214 -10.93 5.56 -10.74
N GLU A 215 -10.34 6.75 -10.81
CA GLU A 215 -9.99 7.41 -12.07
C GLU A 215 -9.04 6.55 -12.92
N ASN A 216 -8.03 5.93 -12.30
CA ASN A 216 -6.99 5.18 -12.98
C ASN A 216 -7.19 3.66 -12.92
N VAL A 217 -8.37 3.17 -12.55
CA VAL A 217 -8.71 1.72 -12.53
C VAL A 217 -7.68 0.89 -11.75
N GLN A 218 -7.17 1.39 -10.62
CA GLN A 218 -6.08 0.77 -9.85
C GLN A 218 -6.58 -0.36 -8.94
N PHE A 219 -7.45 -1.23 -9.46
CA PHE A 219 -8.09 -2.31 -8.70
C PHE A 219 -7.09 -3.35 -8.21
N ASP A 220 -5.92 -3.44 -8.85
CA ASP A 220 -4.84 -4.31 -8.43
C ASP A 220 -4.31 -3.93 -7.03
N THR A 221 -4.54 -2.68 -6.60
CA THR A 221 -4.27 -2.25 -5.22
C THR A 221 -5.27 -2.78 -4.19
N ILE A 222 -6.30 -3.52 -4.62
CA ILE A 222 -7.24 -4.22 -3.73
C ILE A 222 -6.64 -5.59 -3.40
N TYR A 223 -6.30 -5.84 -2.14
CA TYR A 223 -5.83 -7.14 -1.64
C TYR A 223 -6.08 -7.26 -0.15
N HIS A 224 -6.01 -8.47 0.43
CA HIS A 224 -6.44 -8.73 1.81
C HIS A 224 -5.70 -7.95 2.89
N GLU A 225 -4.50 -7.46 2.60
CA GLU A 225 -3.73 -6.61 3.52
C GLU A 225 -4.17 -5.14 3.46
N HIS A 226 -4.82 -4.71 2.37
CA HIS A 226 -5.49 -3.43 2.26
C HIS A 226 -6.94 -3.56 2.72
N TYR A 227 -7.14 -3.48 4.04
CA TYR A 227 -8.46 -3.56 4.63
C TYR A 227 -9.34 -2.35 4.27
N ALA A 228 -8.77 -1.17 4.01
CA ALA A 228 -9.48 0.08 3.76
C ALA A 228 -8.85 0.93 2.64
N TYR A 229 -9.68 1.71 1.95
CA TYR A 229 -9.31 2.58 0.82
C TYR A 229 -9.82 4.01 1.10
N TRP A 230 -8.90 4.99 1.03
CA TRP A 230 -9.09 6.27 1.71
C TRP A 230 -9.32 7.43 0.73
N SER A 231 -10.43 8.12 0.94
CA SER A 231 -10.64 9.49 0.47
C SER A 231 -10.38 10.48 1.62
N LEU A 232 -10.23 11.76 1.29
CA LEU A 232 -10.19 12.82 2.30
C LEU A 232 -11.50 12.82 3.10
N LEU A 233 -12.66 12.72 2.45
CA LEU A 233 -13.97 12.66 3.10
C LEU A 233 -14.06 11.56 4.17
N ALA A 234 -13.62 10.35 3.82
CA ALA A 234 -13.63 9.24 4.77
C ALA A 234 -12.61 9.47 5.89
N ALA A 235 -11.40 9.93 5.55
CA ALA A 235 -10.37 10.23 6.54
C ALA A 235 -10.83 11.29 7.54
N GLU A 236 -11.37 12.42 7.09
CA GLU A 236 -11.93 13.47 7.96
C GLU A 236 -13.00 12.92 8.89
N ARG A 237 -13.96 12.15 8.36
CA ARG A 237 -15.03 11.56 9.17
C ARG A 237 -14.51 10.58 10.22
N VAL A 238 -13.48 9.80 9.90
CA VAL A 238 -12.89 8.84 10.85
C VAL A 238 -12.02 9.54 11.89
N LEU A 239 -11.11 10.42 11.46
CA LEU A 239 -10.20 11.13 12.36
C LEU A 239 -10.94 12.05 13.33
N ASN A 240 -11.96 12.79 12.85
CA ASN A 240 -12.75 13.70 13.70
C ASN A 240 -13.46 12.97 14.84
N ARG A 241 -13.87 11.70 14.65
CA ARG A 241 -14.49 10.89 15.71
C ARG A 241 -13.56 10.62 16.90
N HIS A 242 -12.26 10.70 16.67
CA HIS A 242 -11.23 10.54 17.70
C HIS A 242 -10.56 11.88 18.06
N GLY A 243 -11.20 13.01 17.71
CA GLY A 243 -10.73 14.34 18.07
C GLY A 243 -9.52 14.83 17.28
N LEU A 244 -9.21 14.21 16.14
CA LEU A 244 -8.19 14.69 15.21
C LEU A 244 -8.84 15.43 14.04
N ALA A 245 -8.45 16.69 13.83
CA ALA A 245 -8.86 17.49 12.68
C ALA A 245 -7.72 17.56 11.66
N ILE A 246 -8.04 17.29 10.40
CA ILE A 246 -7.11 17.51 9.28
C ILE A 246 -7.06 19.02 9.00
N VAL A 247 -5.85 19.57 8.97
CA VAL A 247 -5.61 21.01 8.80
C VAL A 247 -4.89 21.35 7.50
N ASP A 248 -4.20 20.37 6.92
CA ASP A 248 -3.49 20.54 5.66
C ASP A 248 -3.39 19.19 4.93
N VAL A 249 -3.12 19.25 3.63
CA VAL A 249 -2.96 18.07 2.79
C VAL A 249 -1.96 18.34 1.65
N GLU A 250 -1.20 17.32 1.28
CA GLU A 250 -0.34 17.31 0.11
C GLU A 250 -0.79 16.24 -0.89
N ARG A 251 -0.72 16.55 -2.19
CA ARG A 251 -0.84 15.55 -3.25
C ARG A 251 0.51 14.92 -3.51
N LEU A 252 0.55 13.59 -3.57
CA LEU A 252 1.76 12.84 -3.83
C LEU A 252 1.59 11.93 -5.06
N PRO A 253 2.62 11.77 -5.91
CA PRO A 253 2.56 10.83 -7.03
C PRO A 253 2.76 9.37 -6.57
N THR A 254 3.09 9.15 -5.29
CA THR A 254 3.39 7.83 -4.73
C THR A 254 2.19 6.89 -4.85
N HIS A 255 2.48 5.60 -5.09
CA HIS A 255 1.49 4.54 -5.23
C HIS A 255 0.37 4.81 -6.25
N GLY A 256 0.64 5.63 -7.27
CA GLY A 256 -0.33 5.98 -8.31
C GLY A 256 -1.26 7.13 -7.98
N GLY A 257 -0.92 7.90 -6.94
CA GLY A 257 -1.72 9.03 -6.46
C GLY A 257 -2.12 8.82 -5.01
N SER A 258 -1.45 9.54 -4.13
CA SER A 258 -1.68 9.48 -2.68
C SER A 258 -1.97 10.88 -2.13
N LEU A 259 -2.58 10.92 -0.95
CA LEU A 259 -2.65 12.11 -0.13
C LEU A 259 -1.75 11.94 1.08
N ARG A 260 -1.04 13.00 1.46
CA ARG A 260 -0.47 13.13 2.80
C ARG A 260 -1.32 14.11 3.59
N LEU A 261 -1.98 13.60 4.62
CA LEU A 261 -2.84 14.34 5.53
C LEU A 261 -2.00 14.84 6.69
N PHE A 262 -2.20 16.09 7.11
CA PHE A 262 -1.67 16.62 8.36
C PHE A 262 -2.83 16.88 9.31
N ALA A 263 -2.85 16.13 10.40
CA ALA A 263 -3.87 16.24 11.44
C ALA A 263 -3.26 16.62 12.78
N ARG A 264 -4.09 17.23 13.64
CA ARG A 264 -3.77 17.55 15.03
C ARG A 264 -5.04 17.48 15.86
N ARG A 265 -4.93 17.56 17.18
CA ARG A 265 -6.13 17.64 18.04
C ARG A 265 -6.99 18.82 17.64
N ALA A 266 -8.30 18.58 17.59
CA ALA A 266 -9.28 19.58 17.21
C ALA A 266 -9.32 20.71 18.25
N GLU A 267 -9.00 21.92 17.81
CA GLU A 267 -9.12 23.16 18.57
C GLU A 267 -10.05 24.13 17.83
N SER A 268 -10.65 25.09 18.54
CA SER A 268 -11.62 26.03 17.98
C SER A 268 -11.03 27.00 16.94
N SER A 269 -9.71 27.17 16.88
CA SER A 269 -9.01 28.13 16.02
C SER A 269 -8.29 27.49 14.82
N LEU A 270 -8.60 26.23 14.48
CA LEU A 270 -7.96 25.57 13.35
C LEU A 270 -8.50 26.10 12.01
N HIS A 271 -7.62 26.67 11.19
CA HIS A 271 -7.94 27.09 9.83
C HIS A 271 -7.45 26.05 8.81
N PRO A 272 -8.32 25.55 7.92
CA PRO A 272 -7.93 24.64 6.86
C PRO A 272 -7.02 25.35 5.84
N SER A 273 -6.03 24.64 5.31
CA SER A 273 -5.19 25.19 4.24
C SER A 273 -5.98 25.35 2.93
N PRO A 274 -5.51 26.21 2.01
CA PRO A 274 -6.11 26.31 0.67
C PRO A 274 -6.09 24.99 -0.11
N MET A 275 -5.05 24.17 0.08
CA MET A 275 -4.97 22.85 -0.56
C MET A 275 -6.01 21.90 0.02
N LEU A 276 -6.27 21.93 1.33
CA LEU A 276 -7.32 21.14 1.95
C LEU A 276 -8.70 21.48 1.38
N GLU A 277 -9.02 22.77 1.25
CA GLU A 277 -10.27 23.22 0.61
C GLU A 277 -10.36 22.80 -0.86
N ALA A 278 -9.24 22.84 -1.60
CA ALA A 278 -9.20 22.41 -2.99
C ALA A 278 -9.50 20.91 -3.15
N ILE A 279 -8.95 20.04 -2.29
CA ILE A 279 -9.24 18.60 -2.31
C ILE A 279 -10.69 18.32 -1.89
N ARG A 280 -11.23 19.03 -0.88
CA ARG A 280 -12.65 18.91 -0.51
C ARG A 280 -13.57 19.23 -1.69
N ALA A 281 -13.28 20.33 -2.41
CA ALA A 281 -14.05 20.73 -3.58
C ALA A 281 -13.93 19.71 -4.73
N GLU A 282 -12.74 19.14 -4.95
CA GLU A 282 -12.52 18.08 -5.94
C GLU A 282 -13.34 16.82 -5.61
N GLU A 283 -13.27 16.32 -4.38
CA GLU A 283 -14.03 15.13 -3.97
C GLU A 283 -15.54 15.36 -4.01
N ALA A 284 -16.00 16.56 -3.64
CA ALA A 284 -17.40 16.94 -3.77
C ALA A 284 -17.84 16.98 -5.24
N ALA A 285 -17.04 17.55 -6.13
CA ALA A 285 -17.32 17.59 -7.57
C ALA A 285 -17.32 16.20 -8.22
N ALA A 286 -16.49 15.28 -7.73
CA ALA A 286 -16.51 13.88 -8.13
C ALA A 286 -17.79 13.15 -7.67
N GLY A 287 -18.54 13.69 -6.70
CA GLY A 287 -19.75 13.09 -6.16
C GLY A 287 -19.49 11.98 -5.15
N LEU A 288 -18.33 12.00 -4.47
CA LEU A 288 -17.84 10.94 -3.58
C LEU A 288 -18.81 10.58 -2.42
N ASP A 289 -19.68 11.51 -2.00
CA ASP A 289 -20.69 11.26 -0.96
C ASP A 289 -21.97 10.57 -1.50
N SER A 290 -22.05 10.34 -2.81
CA SER A 290 -23.15 9.64 -3.50
C SER A 290 -22.75 8.21 -3.86
N PRO A 291 -23.68 7.22 -3.78
CA PRO A 291 -23.47 5.88 -4.32
C PRO A 291 -23.03 5.88 -5.81
N SER A 292 -23.51 6.85 -6.59
CA SER A 292 -23.24 6.95 -8.03
C SER A 292 -21.75 7.15 -8.38
N PHE A 293 -20.93 7.62 -7.46
CA PHE A 293 -19.47 7.71 -7.68
C PHE A 293 -18.81 6.33 -7.76
N TYR A 294 -19.33 5.37 -6.99
CA TYR A 294 -18.78 4.01 -6.89
C TYR A 294 -19.31 3.12 -8.01
N ASP A 295 -20.49 3.46 -8.56
CA ASP A 295 -21.06 2.81 -9.72
C ASP A 295 -20.11 2.91 -10.94
N GLY A 296 -20.05 1.85 -11.75
CA GLY A 296 -19.26 1.85 -12.98
C GLY A 296 -17.76 1.58 -12.81
N PHE A 297 -17.23 1.50 -11.59
CA PHE A 297 -15.84 1.06 -11.38
C PHE A 297 -15.63 -0.40 -11.78
N GLU A 298 -16.47 -1.32 -11.29
CA GLU A 298 -16.32 -2.76 -11.58
C GLU A 298 -16.45 -3.12 -13.08
N PRO A 299 -17.35 -2.53 -13.89
CA PRO A 299 -17.32 -2.71 -15.34
C PRO A 299 -16.01 -2.29 -16.00
N ARG A 300 -15.36 -1.21 -15.52
CA ARG A 300 -14.06 -0.76 -16.03
C ARG A 300 -12.95 -1.74 -15.64
N VAL A 301 -13.00 -2.29 -14.43
CA VAL A 301 -12.10 -3.37 -13.99
C VAL A 301 -12.24 -4.59 -14.90
N ARG A 302 -13.46 -5.05 -15.16
CA ARG A 302 -13.71 -6.18 -16.07
C ARG A 302 -13.16 -5.93 -17.47
N ALA A 303 -13.33 -4.73 -18.03
CA ALA A 303 -12.77 -4.39 -19.33
C ALA A 303 -11.23 -4.49 -19.37
N VAL A 304 -10.53 -4.11 -18.29
CA VAL A 304 -9.08 -4.27 -18.18
C VAL A 304 -8.67 -5.75 -18.11
N LEU A 305 -9.38 -6.55 -17.29
CA LEU A 305 -9.13 -7.98 -17.16
C LEU A 305 -9.34 -8.72 -18.49
N ASP A 306 -10.46 -8.44 -19.18
CA ASP A 306 -10.79 -9.05 -20.47
C ASP A 306 -9.73 -8.71 -21.53
N ALA A 307 -9.33 -7.43 -21.61
CA ALA A 307 -8.30 -6.98 -22.56
C ALA A 307 -6.95 -7.67 -22.30
N PHE A 308 -6.55 -7.84 -21.03
CA PHE A 308 -5.30 -8.52 -20.71
C PHE A 308 -5.37 -10.03 -20.99
N ARG A 309 -6.51 -10.68 -20.72
CA ARG A 309 -6.70 -12.10 -21.07
C ARG A 309 -6.61 -12.33 -22.57
N THR A 310 -7.26 -11.48 -23.37
CA THR A 310 -7.13 -11.49 -24.84
C THR A 310 -5.67 -11.34 -25.28
N TYR A 311 -4.93 -10.41 -24.69
CA TYR A 311 -3.50 -10.22 -24.98
C TYR A 311 -2.66 -11.49 -24.69
N LEU A 312 -2.92 -12.19 -23.58
CA LEU A 312 -2.21 -13.44 -23.26
C LEU A 312 -2.54 -14.55 -24.28
N ASP A 313 -3.82 -14.68 -24.63
CA ASP A 313 -4.27 -15.68 -25.62
C ASP A 313 -3.66 -15.44 -27.00
N GLU A 314 -3.64 -14.18 -27.46
CA GLU A 314 -3.00 -13.77 -28.71
C GLU A 314 -1.49 -13.98 -28.67
N SER A 315 -0.86 -13.76 -27.52
CA SER A 315 0.59 -13.99 -27.35
C SER A 315 0.94 -15.46 -27.42
N ARG A 316 0.16 -16.31 -26.77
CA ARG A 316 0.29 -17.77 -26.88
C ARG A 316 0.07 -18.25 -28.31
N ALA A 317 -0.99 -17.79 -28.97
CA ALA A 317 -1.30 -18.17 -30.36
C ALA A 317 -0.18 -17.75 -31.34
N ALA A 318 0.49 -16.62 -31.08
CA ALA A 318 1.62 -16.15 -31.86
C ALA A 318 2.97 -16.80 -31.45
N GLY A 319 2.99 -17.69 -30.46
CA GLY A 319 4.21 -18.32 -29.96
C GLY A 319 5.17 -17.36 -29.23
N ARG A 320 4.68 -16.20 -28.75
CA ARG A 320 5.48 -15.23 -28.01
C ARG A 320 5.73 -15.70 -26.58
N LYS A 321 6.96 -15.55 -26.12
CA LYS A 321 7.37 -15.79 -24.75
C LYS A 321 7.10 -14.56 -23.89
N VAL A 322 6.08 -14.65 -23.04
CA VAL A 322 5.73 -13.60 -22.08
C VAL A 322 6.41 -13.88 -20.73
N ALA A 323 7.05 -12.86 -20.18
CA ALA A 323 7.53 -12.82 -18.80
C ALA A 323 7.00 -11.58 -18.09
N ALA A 324 7.17 -11.50 -16.78
CA ALA A 324 6.78 -10.32 -16.01
C ALA A 324 7.93 -9.77 -15.15
N TYR A 325 7.78 -8.51 -14.73
CA TYR A 325 8.67 -7.86 -13.78
C TYR A 325 7.86 -7.31 -12.60
N GLY A 326 8.36 -7.57 -11.39
CA GLY A 326 7.86 -7.14 -10.09
C GLY A 326 6.83 -8.10 -9.49
N ALA A 327 7.25 -8.94 -8.54
CA ALA A 327 6.38 -9.81 -7.77
C ALA A 327 5.72 -9.06 -6.59
N ALA A 328 5.12 -7.89 -6.85
CA ALA A 328 4.45 -7.08 -5.83
C ALA A 328 3.04 -7.61 -5.53
N ALA A 329 2.53 -7.37 -4.31
CA ALA A 329 1.20 -7.77 -3.87
C ALA A 329 0.10 -7.43 -4.90
N LYS A 330 0.11 -6.20 -5.41
CA LYS A 330 -0.86 -5.76 -6.42
C LYS A 330 -0.78 -6.54 -7.74
N GLY A 331 0.43 -6.90 -8.17
CA GLY A 331 0.62 -7.76 -9.33
C GLY A 331 -0.01 -9.14 -9.13
N ASN A 332 0.05 -9.67 -7.91
CA ASN A 332 -0.56 -10.96 -7.59
C ASN A 332 -2.09 -10.88 -7.61
N THR A 333 -2.71 -9.81 -7.09
CA THR A 333 -4.15 -9.58 -7.27
C THR A 333 -4.51 -9.55 -8.75
N PHE A 334 -3.79 -8.74 -9.54
CA PHE A 334 -4.07 -8.58 -10.96
C PHE A 334 -4.01 -9.92 -11.71
N LEU A 335 -2.93 -10.68 -11.52
CA LEU A 335 -2.72 -11.96 -12.20
C LEU A 335 -3.74 -13.02 -11.79
N ASN A 336 -4.15 -13.07 -10.53
CA ASN A 336 -5.19 -13.99 -10.10
C ASN A 336 -6.58 -13.56 -10.59
N ALA A 337 -6.89 -12.25 -10.58
CA ALA A 337 -8.16 -11.74 -11.10
C ALA A 337 -8.36 -12.01 -12.60
N VAL A 338 -7.28 -11.99 -13.40
CA VAL A 338 -7.35 -12.34 -14.83
C VAL A 338 -7.25 -13.86 -15.08
N GLY A 339 -6.97 -14.65 -14.04
CA GLY A 339 -6.76 -16.10 -14.15
C GLY A 339 -5.48 -16.49 -14.89
N ALA A 340 -4.43 -15.67 -14.81
CA ALA A 340 -3.13 -15.98 -15.41
C ALA A 340 -2.41 -17.09 -14.64
N THR A 341 -1.71 -17.95 -15.38
CA THR A 341 -0.96 -19.08 -14.83
C THR A 341 0.49 -19.11 -15.34
N ALA A 342 1.29 -20.05 -14.85
CA ALA A 342 2.62 -20.33 -15.37
C ALA A 342 2.64 -20.77 -16.85
N ASP A 343 1.51 -21.18 -17.42
CA ASP A 343 1.37 -21.46 -18.86
C ASP A 343 1.25 -20.18 -19.70
N ASP A 344 0.80 -19.08 -19.09
CA ASP A 344 0.64 -17.78 -19.76
C ASP A 344 1.90 -16.91 -19.61
N ILE A 345 2.52 -16.93 -18.44
CA ILE A 345 3.68 -16.10 -18.08
C ILE A 345 4.76 -17.00 -17.51
N ALA A 346 5.90 -17.09 -18.19
CA ALA A 346 6.92 -18.09 -17.88
C ALA A 346 7.63 -17.88 -16.54
N LEU A 347 7.88 -16.61 -16.17
CA LEU A 347 8.56 -16.22 -14.94
C LEU A 347 8.29 -14.76 -14.59
N VAL A 348 8.50 -14.40 -13.33
CA VAL A 348 8.45 -13.01 -12.83
C VAL A 348 9.78 -12.64 -12.20
N ALA A 349 10.44 -11.58 -12.67
CA ALA A 349 11.61 -11.04 -11.95
C ALA A 349 11.20 -10.21 -10.75
N ASP A 350 11.95 -10.26 -9.65
CA ASP A 350 11.83 -9.27 -8.57
C ASP A 350 13.22 -8.92 -8.01
N ALA A 351 13.43 -7.64 -7.69
CA ALA A 351 14.70 -7.16 -7.15
C ALA A 351 14.92 -7.59 -5.69
N ASN A 352 13.86 -7.92 -4.96
CA ASN A 352 13.94 -8.37 -3.57
C ASN A 352 14.42 -9.83 -3.48
N PRO A 353 15.63 -10.10 -2.94
CA PRO A 353 16.17 -11.45 -2.85
C PRO A 353 15.31 -12.40 -2.00
N LEU A 354 14.53 -11.89 -1.03
CA LEU A 354 13.68 -12.71 -0.16
C LEU A 354 12.55 -13.42 -0.92
N LYS A 355 12.17 -12.90 -2.09
CA LYS A 355 11.12 -13.47 -2.95
C LYS A 355 11.67 -14.44 -3.99
N GLN A 356 12.94 -14.30 -4.38
CA GLN A 356 13.54 -15.11 -5.45
C GLN A 356 13.60 -16.58 -5.03
N GLY A 357 13.40 -17.49 -6.00
CA GLY A 357 13.35 -18.92 -5.73
C GLY A 357 12.03 -19.39 -5.10
N ARG A 358 11.00 -18.54 -5.06
CA ARG A 358 9.62 -18.89 -4.66
C ARG A 358 8.67 -18.81 -5.86
N LEU A 359 7.41 -19.16 -5.64
CA LEU A 359 6.31 -19.05 -6.59
C LEU A 359 5.34 -17.95 -6.16
N LEU A 360 4.71 -17.29 -7.13
CA LEU A 360 3.59 -16.39 -6.85
C LEU A 360 2.40 -17.14 -6.24
N PRO A 361 1.66 -16.53 -5.30
CA PRO A 361 0.42 -17.10 -4.79
C PRO A 361 -0.65 -17.17 -5.91
N GLY A 362 -1.34 -18.30 -5.97
CA GLY A 362 -2.36 -18.66 -6.94
C GLY A 362 -1.80 -19.02 -8.31
N SER A 363 -1.22 -18.06 -9.04
CA SER A 363 -0.75 -18.26 -10.43
C SER A 363 0.42 -19.24 -10.58
N ARG A 364 1.15 -19.52 -9.49
CA ARG A 364 2.33 -20.40 -9.43
C ARG A 364 3.47 -20.04 -10.38
N ILE A 365 3.52 -18.79 -10.85
CA ILE A 365 4.61 -18.31 -11.71
C ILE A 365 5.91 -18.22 -10.86
N PRO A 366 7.04 -18.75 -11.34
CA PRO A 366 8.29 -18.72 -10.59
C PRO A 366 8.90 -17.31 -10.51
N ILE A 367 9.40 -16.96 -9.33
CA ILE A 367 10.06 -15.69 -9.05
C ILE A 367 11.57 -15.85 -9.21
N VAL A 368 12.17 -15.04 -10.07
CA VAL A 368 13.60 -15.10 -10.41
C VAL A 368 14.28 -13.74 -10.22
N SER A 369 15.60 -13.71 -10.37
CA SER A 369 16.34 -12.44 -10.37
C SER A 369 16.14 -11.67 -11.69
N PRO A 370 16.33 -10.33 -11.70
CA PRO A 370 16.31 -9.55 -12.93
C PRO A 370 17.28 -10.07 -14.01
N ASP A 371 18.44 -10.59 -13.61
CA ASP A 371 19.43 -11.10 -14.56
C ASP A 371 18.97 -12.44 -15.18
N ALA A 372 18.28 -13.29 -14.43
CA ALA A 372 17.67 -14.51 -14.96
C ALA A 372 16.54 -14.22 -15.96
N LEU A 373 15.75 -13.17 -15.72
CA LEU A 373 14.75 -12.68 -16.70
C LEU A 373 15.41 -12.24 -18.01
N LEU A 374 16.51 -11.49 -17.95
CA LEU A 374 17.25 -11.05 -19.13
C LEU A 374 17.84 -12.24 -19.91
N ALA A 375 18.42 -13.20 -19.19
CA ALA A 375 18.93 -14.44 -19.79
C ALA A 375 17.84 -15.28 -20.46
N ALA A 376 16.59 -15.19 -19.99
CA ALA A 376 15.46 -15.87 -20.58
C ALA A 376 15.00 -15.26 -21.92
N GLN A 377 15.44 -14.04 -22.28
CA GLN A 377 15.10 -13.34 -23.51
C GLN A 377 13.61 -13.44 -23.90
N PRO A 378 12.68 -12.99 -23.05
CA PRO A 378 11.27 -12.96 -23.40
C PRO A 378 11.00 -11.94 -24.52
N ASP A 379 9.98 -12.20 -25.33
CA ASP A 379 9.50 -11.25 -26.34
C ASP A 379 8.81 -10.05 -25.66
N ASP A 380 8.05 -10.34 -24.60
CA ASP A 380 7.28 -9.36 -23.86
C ASP A 380 7.62 -9.40 -22.36
N ILE A 381 7.76 -8.22 -21.74
CA ILE A 381 7.85 -8.04 -20.29
C ILE A 381 6.63 -7.27 -19.80
N VAL A 382 5.75 -7.96 -19.08
CA VAL A 382 4.63 -7.35 -18.35
C VAL A 382 5.15 -6.69 -17.08
N ILE A 383 5.01 -5.38 -16.97
CA ILE A 383 5.40 -4.62 -15.78
C ILE A 383 4.21 -4.55 -14.83
N LEU A 384 4.22 -5.41 -13.81
CA LEU A 384 3.19 -5.49 -12.78
C LEU A 384 3.17 -4.27 -11.84
N PRO A 385 4.32 -3.74 -11.36
CA PRO A 385 4.35 -2.51 -10.58
C PRO A 385 4.37 -1.30 -11.52
N TRP A 386 3.24 -1.07 -12.19
CA TRP A 386 3.06 0.02 -13.17
C TRP A 386 3.45 1.40 -12.63
N ASN A 387 3.32 1.63 -11.32
CA ASN A 387 3.69 2.88 -10.65
C ASN A 387 5.20 3.19 -10.71
N ILE A 388 6.05 2.21 -11.02
CA ILE A 388 7.50 2.37 -11.25
C ILE A 388 7.92 1.89 -12.64
N ALA A 389 6.97 1.76 -13.58
CA ALA A 389 7.26 1.31 -14.94
C ALA A 389 8.36 2.14 -15.64
N PRO A 390 8.39 3.49 -15.55
CA PRO A 390 9.47 4.26 -16.15
C PRO A 390 10.86 3.91 -15.62
N GLU A 391 10.99 3.59 -14.33
CA GLU A 391 12.26 3.15 -13.73
C GLU A 391 12.66 1.76 -14.26
N ILE A 392 11.73 0.82 -14.28
CA ILE A 392 11.96 -0.55 -14.75
C ILE A 392 12.34 -0.57 -16.23
N MET A 393 11.58 0.15 -17.07
CA MET A 393 11.86 0.25 -18.51
C MET A 393 13.26 0.81 -18.74
N ARG A 394 13.62 1.93 -18.10
CA ARG A 394 14.97 2.50 -18.21
C ARG A 394 16.06 1.52 -17.78
N ASN A 395 15.87 0.84 -16.65
CA ASN A 395 16.88 -0.10 -16.11
C ASN A 395 17.08 -1.31 -17.04
N LEU A 396 16.00 -1.89 -17.57
CA LEU A 396 16.07 -3.05 -18.46
C LEU A 396 16.61 -2.67 -19.85
N SER A 397 16.21 -1.51 -20.40
CA SER A 397 16.77 -0.98 -21.64
C SER A 397 18.26 -0.65 -21.51
N ALA A 398 18.69 -0.07 -20.39
CA ALA A 398 20.11 0.20 -20.11
C ALA A 398 20.95 -1.08 -20.00
N LYS A 399 20.33 -2.19 -19.59
CA LYS A 399 20.94 -3.53 -19.61
C LYS A 399 20.91 -4.21 -20.99
N GLY A 400 20.44 -3.51 -22.02
CA GLY A 400 20.44 -3.98 -23.41
C GLY A 400 19.31 -4.94 -23.78
N TRP A 401 18.29 -5.09 -22.93
CA TRP A 401 17.10 -5.86 -23.30
C TRP A 401 16.39 -5.22 -24.51
N LYS A 402 15.73 -6.04 -25.32
CA LYS A 402 14.95 -5.65 -26.50
C LYS A 402 13.68 -6.50 -26.53
N GLY A 403 12.57 -5.91 -26.93
CA GLY A 403 11.25 -6.54 -26.89
C GLY A 403 10.16 -5.53 -26.58
N ARG A 404 9.03 -5.99 -26.04
CA ARG A 404 7.88 -5.13 -25.74
C ARG A 404 7.59 -5.05 -24.25
N PHE A 405 7.55 -3.84 -23.71
CA PHE A 405 7.02 -3.63 -22.37
C PHE A 405 5.50 -3.55 -22.40
N VAL A 406 4.84 -4.23 -21.47
CA VAL A 406 3.38 -4.26 -21.37
C VAL A 406 2.94 -3.78 -19.99
N THR A 407 2.00 -2.84 -19.95
CA THR A 407 1.30 -2.42 -18.72
C THR A 407 -0.19 -2.59 -18.91
N ALA A 408 -0.93 -2.86 -17.83
CA ALA A 408 -2.37 -3.12 -17.91
C ALA A 408 -3.26 -2.11 -17.16
N ILE A 409 -2.67 -1.23 -16.36
CA ILE A 409 -3.38 -0.23 -15.56
C ILE A 409 -3.00 1.17 -16.05
N PRO A 410 -3.94 2.08 -16.37
CA PRO A 410 -5.41 1.93 -16.30
C PRO A 410 -6.01 1.11 -17.46
N SER A 411 -5.23 0.84 -18.51
CA SER A 411 -5.62 0.05 -19.67
C SER A 411 -4.38 -0.63 -20.25
N LEU A 412 -4.60 -1.64 -21.10
CA LEU A 412 -3.52 -2.31 -21.81
C LEU A 412 -2.73 -1.30 -22.66
N SER A 413 -1.41 -1.27 -22.48
CA SER A 413 -0.47 -0.48 -23.28
C SER A 413 0.76 -1.33 -23.57
N ILE A 414 1.26 -1.21 -24.80
CA ILE A 414 2.44 -1.93 -25.29
C ILE A 414 3.44 -0.89 -25.79
N HIS A 415 4.66 -0.95 -25.28
CA HIS A 415 5.76 -0.05 -25.62
C HIS A 415 6.90 -0.84 -26.23
N GLU A 416 7.21 -0.57 -27.49
CA GLU A 416 8.36 -1.15 -28.17
C GLU A 416 9.67 -0.61 -27.58
N ASN A 417 10.57 -1.52 -27.22
CA ASN A 417 11.93 -1.20 -26.81
C ASN A 417 12.89 -1.58 -27.94
N SER A 418 12.85 -0.75 -28.98
CA SER A 418 13.71 -0.80 -30.15
C SER A 418 14.83 0.27 -30.05
N PRO A 419 15.98 0.07 -30.72
CA PRO A 419 17.11 0.99 -30.68
C PRO A 419 16.82 2.40 -31.20
#